data_AF-A0A4Y2H139-F1
#
_entry.id   AF-A0A4Y2H139-F1
#
_cell.length_a   1.000
_cell.length_b   1.000
_cell.length_c   1.000
_cell.angle_alpha   90.00
_cell.angle_beta   90.00
_cell.angle_gamma   90.00
#
_symmetry.space_group_name_H-M   'P 1'
#
loop_
_entity.id
_entity.type
_entity.pdbx_description
1 polymer ?
#
loop_
_entity_poly.entity_id
_entity_poly.type
_entity_poly.pdbx_seq_one_letter_code
_entity_poly.pdbx_strand_id
1 'polypeptide(L)'
;MKQPHQQSPVRSCVQQINEELNQRQWKFPQNSSWWTELNQKKSANTSAVQQMIEDKSTPLSYYAAYHEIQSLIPSDAIIVNEGANTMDIGRTMLLNDLPRH
;
A
#
# COMPACT_ATOMS: atom_id res chain seq x y z
N MET A 1 -21.91 -22.99 21.59
CA MET A 1 -22.90 -22.08 20.99
C MET A 1 -22.24 -20.72 20.82
N LYS A 2 -21.93 -20.29 19.59
CA LYS A 2 -21.32 -18.98 19.32
C LYS A 2 -22.42 -17.92 19.33
N GLN A 3 -22.23 -16.84 20.08
CA GLN A 3 -23.15 -15.70 20.08
C GLN A 3 -23.18 -15.03 18.70
N PRO A 4 -24.34 -14.52 18.25
CA PRO A 4 -24.51 -13.97 16.91
C PRO A 4 -23.74 -12.65 16.78
N HIS A 5 -22.74 -12.68 15.88
CA HIS A 5 -22.05 -11.58 15.20
C HIS A 5 -22.40 -10.15 15.63
N GLN A 6 -21.63 -9.61 16.56
CA GLN A 6 -21.47 -8.16 16.70
C GLN A 6 -20.59 -7.69 15.53
N GLN A 7 -21.17 -7.02 14.53
CA GLN A 7 -20.41 -6.45 13.42
C GLN A 7 -19.41 -5.41 13.95
N SER A 8 -18.20 -5.35 13.38
CA SER A 8 -17.20 -4.32 13.71
C SER A 8 -17.79 -2.92 13.42
N PRO A 9 -17.65 -1.94 14.33
CA PRO A 9 -18.15 -0.58 14.12
C PRO A 9 -17.66 0.04 12.81
N VAL A 10 -16.41 -0.22 12.42
CA VAL A 10 -15.84 0.27 11.16
C VAL A 10 -16.59 -0.32 9.96
N ARG A 11 -16.92 -1.61 10.00
CA ARG A 11 -17.66 -2.28 8.92
C ARG A 11 -19.04 -1.64 8.73
N SER A 12 -19.79 -1.45 9.82
CA SER A 12 -21.14 -0.89 9.76
C SER A 12 -21.11 0.58 9.30
N CYS A 13 -20.15 1.39 9.78
CA CYS A 13 -19.99 2.78 9.32
C CYS A 13 -19.63 2.86 7.83
N VAL A 14 -18.65 2.07 7.36
CA VAL A 14 -18.25 2.06 5.95
C VAL A 14 -19.39 1.58 5.05
N GLN A 15 -20.16 0.59 5.51
CA GLN A 15 -21.34 0.12 4.78
C GLN A 15 -22.37 1.25 4.59
N GLN A 16 -22.72 1.98 5.66
CA GLN A 16 -23.67 3.09 5.58
C GLN A 16 -23.16 4.21 4.67
N ILE A 17 -21.87 4.55 4.75
CA ILE A 17 -21.25 5.55 3.86
C ILE A 17 -21.38 5.11 2.39
N ASN A 18 -21.06 3.84 2.09
CA ASN A 18 -21.14 3.33 0.72
C ASN A 18 -22.59 3.32 0.20
N GLU A 19 -23.56 2.94 1.03
CA GLU A 19 -24.99 2.96 0.68
C GLU A 19 -25.44 4.38 0.31
N GLU A 20 -25.12 5.38 1.14
CA GLU A 20 -25.46 6.79 0.89
C GLU A 20 -24.80 7.35 -0.38
N LEU A 21 -23.51 7.07 -0.59
CA LEU A 21 -22.79 7.52 -1.78
C LEU A 21 -23.38 6.90 -3.06
N ASN A 22 -23.74 5.61 -3.01
CA ASN A 22 -24.36 4.90 -4.13
C ASN A 22 -25.76 5.43 -4.45
N GLN A 23 -26.59 5.66 -3.44
CA GLN A 23 -27.93 6.24 -3.63
C GLN A 23 -27.86 7.61 -4.34
N ARG A 24 -26.85 8.41 -4.00
CA ARG A 24 -26.60 9.73 -4.60
C ARG A 24 -25.88 9.66 -5.95
N GLN A 25 -25.51 8.47 -6.43
CA GLN A 25 -24.66 8.26 -7.60
C GLN A 25 -23.38 9.11 -7.55
N TRP A 26 -22.86 9.33 -6.34
CA TRP A 26 -21.75 10.22 -6.12
C TRP A 26 -20.46 9.60 -6.66
N LYS A 27 -19.73 10.37 -7.47
CA LYS A 27 -18.41 10.01 -7.98
C LYS A 27 -17.49 11.21 -7.86
N PHE A 28 -16.30 10.98 -7.34
CA PHE A 28 -15.28 12.02 -7.34
C PHE A 28 -14.70 12.19 -8.76
N PRO A 29 -14.52 13.43 -9.24
CA PRO A 29 -13.99 13.68 -10.58
C PRO A 29 -12.52 13.25 -10.69
N GLN A 30 -12.26 12.25 -11.54
CA GLN A 30 -10.90 11.73 -11.79
C GLN A 30 -9.97 12.77 -12.44
N ASN A 31 -10.53 13.72 -13.18
CA ASN A 31 -9.82 14.82 -13.81
C ASN A 31 -9.68 16.07 -12.92
N SER A 32 -9.97 15.98 -11.62
CA SER A 32 -9.71 17.09 -10.71
C SER A 32 -8.23 17.45 -10.65
N SER A 33 -7.96 18.72 -10.37
CA SER A 33 -6.60 19.21 -10.11
C SER A 33 -5.94 18.44 -8.96
N TRP A 34 -6.69 18.12 -7.92
CA TRP A 34 -6.23 17.31 -6.79
C TRP A 34 -5.73 15.92 -7.21
N TRP A 35 -6.52 15.16 -7.98
CA TRP A 35 -6.07 13.84 -8.47
C TRP A 35 -4.87 13.95 -9.39
N THR A 36 -4.83 14.99 -10.21
CA THR A 36 -3.70 15.25 -11.11
C THR A 36 -2.42 15.46 -10.32
N GLU A 37 -2.44 16.34 -9.31
CA GLU A 37 -1.27 16.62 -8.47
C GLU A 37 -0.82 15.39 -7.67
N LEU A 38 -1.78 14.65 -7.11
CA LEU A 38 -1.49 13.43 -6.36
C LEU A 38 -0.78 12.38 -7.24
N ASN A 39 -1.27 12.18 -8.47
CA ASN A 39 -0.67 11.25 -9.42
C ASN A 39 0.71 11.72 -9.90
N GLN A 40 0.91 13.02 -10.08
CA GLN A 40 2.23 13.58 -10.42
C GLN A 40 3.25 13.31 -9.30
N LYS A 41 2.89 13.59 -8.04
CA LYS A 41 3.76 13.30 -6.89
C LYS A 41 4.04 11.80 -6.74
N LYS A 42 3.01 10.95 -6.92
CA LYS A 42 3.19 9.49 -6.95
C LYS A 42 4.21 9.08 -8.00
N SER A 43 4.06 9.56 -9.25
CA SER A 43 4.96 9.23 -10.34
C SER A 43 6.39 9.68 -10.06
N ALA A 44 6.59 10.89 -9.55
CA ALA A 44 7.91 11.40 -9.20
C ALA A 44 8.58 10.52 -8.12
N ASN A 45 7.82 10.14 -7.08
CA ASN A 45 8.33 9.25 -6.03
C ASN A 45 8.67 7.86 -6.58
N THR A 46 7.82 7.29 -7.44
CA THR A 46 8.11 6.00 -8.10
C THR A 46 9.40 6.07 -8.92
N SER A 47 9.59 7.13 -9.72
CA SER A 47 10.81 7.30 -10.52
C SER A 47 12.06 7.47 -9.66
N ALA A 48 11.97 8.22 -8.56
CA ALA A 48 13.09 8.38 -7.63
C ALA A 48 13.46 7.05 -6.95
N VAL A 49 12.47 6.27 -6.51
CA VAL A 49 12.68 4.94 -5.94
C VAL A 49 13.27 3.98 -6.98
N GLN A 50 12.81 4.02 -8.22
CA GLN A 50 13.34 3.20 -9.30
C GLN A 50 14.85 3.44 -9.53
N GLN A 51 15.30 4.69 -9.51
CA GLN A 51 16.73 5.01 -9.60
C GLN A 51 17.53 4.41 -8.44
N MET A 52 16.98 4.43 -7.21
CA MET A 52 17.63 3.82 -6.05
C MET A 52 17.67 2.29 -6.11
N ILE A 53 16.68 1.66 -6.77
CA ILE A 53 16.64 0.22 -7.01
C ILE A 53 17.72 -0.21 -8.02
N GLU A 54 17.92 0.61 -9.06
CA GLU A 54 18.87 0.36 -10.15
C GLU A 54 20.34 0.51 -9.72
N ASP A 55 20.62 1.26 -8.65
CA ASP A 55 21.94 1.30 -8.04
C ASP A 55 22.27 -0.02 -7.33
N LYS A 56 22.93 -0.91 -8.06
CA LYS A 56 23.45 -2.20 -7.57
C LYS A 56 24.94 -2.14 -7.19
N SER A 57 25.47 -0.96 -6.82
CA SER A 57 26.83 -0.83 -6.30
C SER A 57 27.05 -1.71 -5.06
N THR A 58 28.29 -2.13 -4.81
CA THR A 58 28.65 -2.96 -3.65
C THR A 58 29.31 -2.09 -2.56
N PRO A 59 28.84 -2.14 -1.30
CA PRO A 59 27.74 -2.97 -0.79
C PRO A 59 26.35 -2.50 -1.25
N LEU A 60 25.42 -3.43 -1.43
CA LEU A 60 24.06 -3.13 -1.90
C LEU A 60 23.32 -2.18 -0.96
N SER A 61 22.52 -1.29 -1.56
CA SER A 61 21.56 -0.47 -0.84
C SER A 61 20.34 -1.28 -0.39
N TYR A 62 19.60 -0.76 0.61
CA TYR A 62 18.32 -1.36 1.02
C TYR A 62 17.30 -1.41 -0.11
N TYR A 63 17.26 -0.40 -0.99
CA TYR A 63 16.33 -0.35 -2.12
C TYR A 63 16.64 -1.46 -3.13
N ALA A 64 17.92 -1.62 -3.48
CA ALA A 64 18.37 -2.68 -4.36
C ALA A 64 18.08 -4.08 -3.78
N ALA A 65 18.35 -4.30 -2.49
CA ALA A 65 18.12 -5.59 -1.83
C ALA A 65 16.63 -5.90 -1.68
N TYR A 66 15.81 -4.94 -1.23
CA TYR A 66 14.38 -5.17 -1.05
C TYR A 66 13.62 -5.37 -2.35
N HIS A 67 14.07 -4.76 -3.44
CA HIS A 67 13.47 -5.02 -4.75
C HIS A 67 13.60 -6.50 -5.15
N GLU A 68 14.78 -7.10 -4.94
CA GLU A 68 14.97 -8.54 -5.20
C GLU A 68 14.13 -9.40 -4.27
N ILE A 69 13.99 -9.02 -2.99
CA ILE A 69 13.13 -9.75 -2.06
C ILE A 69 11.67 -9.68 -2.55
N GLN A 70 11.16 -8.49 -2.88
CA GLN A 70 9.79 -8.28 -3.34
C GLN A 70 9.48 -9.07 -4.61
N SER A 71 10.45 -9.24 -5.52
CA SER A 71 10.26 -9.99 -6.77
C SER A 71 10.22 -11.52 -6.56
N LEU A 72 10.71 -12.00 -5.41
CA LEU A 72 10.84 -13.43 -5.10
C LEU A 72 9.79 -13.93 -4.10
N ILE A 73 9.28 -13.09 -3.21
CA ILE A 73 8.29 -13.53 -2.21
C ILE A 73 6.91 -13.80 -2.86
N PRO A 74 6.14 -14.79 -2.36
CA PRO A 74 4.79 -15.03 -2.83
C PRO A 74 3.83 -13.93 -2.37
N SER A 75 2.72 -13.74 -3.09
CA SER A 75 1.72 -12.70 -2.80
C SER A 75 1.00 -12.89 -1.45
N ASP A 76 0.98 -14.11 -0.91
CA ASP A 76 0.39 -14.44 0.39
C ASP A 76 1.43 -14.55 1.52
N ALA A 77 2.66 -14.08 1.28
CA ALA A 77 3.71 -14.05 2.30
C ALA A 77 3.29 -13.21 3.52
N ILE A 78 3.59 -13.73 4.71
CA ILE A 78 3.56 -12.92 5.94
C ILE A 78 4.91 -12.20 6.06
N ILE A 79 4.87 -10.87 5.94
CA ILE A 79 6.06 -10.03 5.98
C ILE A 79 6.29 -9.55 7.42
N VAL A 80 7.38 -10.01 8.04
CA VAL A 80 7.86 -9.52 9.34
C VAL A 80 9.09 -8.66 9.09
N ASN A 81 9.03 -7.40 9.49
CA ASN A 81 10.08 -6.43 9.23
C ASN A 81 10.34 -5.57 10.47
N GLU A 82 11.59 -5.56 10.95
CA GLU A 82 12.04 -4.83 12.13
C GLU A 82 13.39 -4.15 11.89
N GLY A 83 13.78 -3.26 12.81
CA GLY A 83 14.98 -2.43 12.73
C GLY A 83 14.66 -0.96 12.49
N ALA A 84 15.68 -0.14 12.23
CA ALA A 84 15.50 1.29 11.91
C ALA A 84 15.29 1.46 10.39
N ASN A 85 16.36 1.70 9.63
CA ASN A 85 16.31 1.87 8.18
C ASN A 85 15.66 0.66 7.46
N THR A 86 15.87 -0.54 7.99
CA THR A 86 15.28 -1.81 7.53
C THR A 86 13.75 -1.75 7.55
N MET A 87 13.15 -1.30 8.66
CA MET A 87 11.69 -1.15 8.79
C MET A 87 11.17 0.00 7.92
N ASP A 88 11.85 1.15 7.96
CA ASP A 88 11.39 2.35 7.25
C ASP A 88 11.38 2.22 5.74
N ILE A 89 12.45 1.65 5.18
CA ILE A 89 12.54 1.41 3.73
C ILE A 89 11.74 0.17 3.37
N GLY A 90 11.81 -0.88 4.17
CA GLY A 90 11.13 -2.12 3.85
C GLY A 90 9.61 -2.01 3.87
N ARG A 91 8.99 -1.19 4.74
CA ARG A 91 7.52 -0.95 4.67
C ARG A 91 7.07 -0.25 3.38
N THR A 92 8.00 0.42 2.68
CA THR A 92 7.73 1.13 1.43
C THR A 92 7.96 0.20 0.23
N MET A 93 8.95 -0.69 0.32
CA MET A 93 9.38 -1.57 -0.75
C MET A 93 8.66 -2.93 -0.75
N LEU A 94 8.25 -3.42 0.42
CA LEU A 94 7.59 -4.71 0.59
C LEU A 94 6.07 -4.53 0.66
N LEU A 95 5.37 -4.97 -0.40
CA LEU A 95 3.94 -4.73 -0.57
C LEU A 95 3.10 -5.88 -0.01
N ASN A 96 1.99 -5.54 0.64
CA ASN A 96 1.00 -6.52 1.10
C ASN A 96 -0.13 -6.60 0.07
N ASP A 97 -0.26 -7.74 -0.60
CA ASP A 97 -1.35 -7.97 -1.56
C ASP A 97 -2.66 -8.37 -0.89
N LEU A 98 -2.58 -8.95 0.32
CA LEU A 98 -3.72 -9.41 1.11
C LEU A 98 -3.79 -8.69 2.47
N PRO A 99 -5.00 -8.40 2.98
CA PRO A 99 -5.15 -7.99 4.37
C PRO A 99 -4.72 -9.12 5.30
N ARG A 100 -4.30 -8.75 6.51
CA ARG A 100 -4.05 -9.72 7.58
C ARG A 100 -5.40 -10.35 7.99
N HIS A 101 -5.54 -11.65 7.75
CA HIS A 101 -6.62 -12.60 8.13
C HIS A 101 -8.02 -12.02 8.41
#